data_AF-A0A7C4L7C2-F1
#
_entry.id   AF-A0A7C4L7C2-F1
#
_cell.length_a   1.000
_cell.length_b   1.000
_cell.length_c   1.000
_cell.angle_alpha   90.00
_cell.angle_beta   90.00
_cell.angle_gamma   90.00
#
_symmetry.space_group_name_H-M   'P 1'
#
loop_
_entity.id
_entity.type
_entity.pdbx_description
1 polymer ?
#
loop_
_entity_poly.entity_id
_entity_poly.type
_entity_poly.pdbx_seq_one_letter_code
_entity_poly.pdbx_strand_id
1 'polypeptide(L)'
;MKKECEFFRDKLLDYSIEELDTEISQKVKEHIEICPECWKIVDDYKKTNSLITGMLKVNFSEDVWEMERKEIIKRATQKIDIKKEIIKIFKLLFTTRRVLTAAVLTIFLVFCITLGGIQYKKNQELNKEKIIIENIGLLENMELLERLDFYKEINKKGVNL
;
A
#
# COMPACT_ATOMS: atom_id res chain seq x y z
N MET A 1 13.36 35.61 13.72
CA MET A 1 12.33 34.57 13.99
C MET A 1 11.64 34.26 12.66
N LYS A 2 11.51 32.99 12.26
CA LYS A 2 10.88 32.64 10.96
C LYS A 2 9.35 32.82 11.09
N LYS A 3 8.71 33.45 10.08
CA LYS A 3 7.24 33.72 10.06
C LYS A 3 6.39 32.47 10.28
N GLU A 4 6.89 31.30 9.87
CA GLU A 4 6.20 30.03 10.02
C GLU A 4 6.07 29.59 11.49
N CYS A 5 7.07 29.87 12.33
CA CYS A 5 7.01 29.52 13.76
C CYS A 5 5.94 30.31 14.52
N GLU A 6 5.61 31.52 14.06
CA GLU A 6 4.58 32.37 14.68
C GLU A 6 3.18 31.77 14.45
N PHE A 7 2.92 31.24 13.26
CA PHE A 7 1.66 30.57 12.94
C PHE A 7 1.43 29.28 13.76
N PHE A 8 2.49 28.52 14.00
CA PHE A 8 2.36 27.26 14.76
C PHE A 8 2.33 27.46 16.27
N ARG A 9 2.82 28.60 16.79
CA ARG A 9 2.97 28.85 18.23
C ARG A 9 1.68 28.67 19.01
N ASP A 10 0.58 29.24 18.50
CA ASP A 10 -0.73 29.18 19.16
C ASP A 10 -1.34 27.77 19.11
N LYS A 11 -0.79 26.89 18.28
CA LYS A 11 -1.25 25.51 18.05
C LYS A 11 -0.39 24.48 18.77
N LEU A 12 0.76 24.87 19.33
CA LEU A 12 1.68 23.93 19.99
C LEU A 12 1.09 23.36 21.29
N LEU A 13 0.33 24.18 22.03
CA LEU A 13 -0.31 23.75 23.27
C LEU A 13 -1.40 22.71 22.98
N ASP A 14 -2.34 23.04 22.08
CA ASP A 14 -3.42 22.13 21.68
C ASP A 14 -2.88 20.81 21.09
N TYR A 15 -1.72 20.88 20.42
CA TYR A 15 -1.06 19.70 19.88
C TYR A 15 -0.49 18.82 21.00
N SER A 16 0.04 19.44 22.06
CA SER A 16 0.62 18.73 23.19
C SER A 16 -0.41 17.96 24.03
N ILE A 17 -1.67 18.39 24.01
CA ILE A 17 -2.80 17.77 24.71
C ILE A 17 -3.71 16.94 23.77
N GLU A 18 -3.30 16.78 22.50
CA GLU A 18 -4.02 15.99 21.48
C GLU A 18 -5.44 16.50 21.15
N GLU A 19 -5.72 17.79 21.35
CA GLU A 19 -7.02 18.43 21.08
C GLU A 19 -7.11 19.07 19.68
N LEU A 20 -6.11 18.85 18.84
CA LEU A 20 -6.01 19.45 17.51
C LEU A 20 -6.55 18.55 16.40
N ASP A 21 -7.23 19.16 15.42
CA ASP A 21 -7.69 18.47 14.20
C ASP A 21 -6.54 17.71 13.51
N THR A 22 -6.85 16.53 12.98
CA THR A 22 -5.87 15.58 12.42
C THR A 22 -4.99 16.20 11.34
N GLU A 23 -5.55 17.06 10.49
CA GLU A 23 -4.81 17.74 9.42
C GLU A 23 -3.79 18.76 9.95
N ILE A 24 -4.18 19.52 10.97
CA ILE A 24 -3.34 20.57 11.55
C ILE A 24 -2.29 19.95 12.46
N SER A 25 -2.66 18.89 13.19
CA SER A 25 -1.74 18.07 13.99
C SER A 25 -0.59 17.53 13.16
N GLN A 26 -0.86 17.06 11.93
CA GLN A 26 0.18 16.57 11.04
C GLN A 26 1.10 17.70 10.54
N LYS A 27 0.56 18.86 10.20
CA LYS A 27 1.35 20.05 9.82
C LYS A 27 2.25 20.55 10.96
N VAL A 28 1.75 20.53 12.20
CA VAL A 28 2.54 20.85 13.39
C VAL A 28 3.66 19.83 13.60
N LYS A 29 3.37 18.53 13.41
CA LYS A 29 4.36 17.45 13.51
C LYS A 29 5.51 17.64 12.51
N GLU A 30 5.19 17.91 11.25
CA GLU A 30 6.19 18.18 10.22
C GLU A 30 7.05 19.42 10.57
N HIS A 31 6.45 20.45 11.16
CA HIS A 31 7.17 21.66 11.57
C HIS A 31 8.14 21.41 12.73
N ILE A 32 7.73 20.67 13.77
CA ILE A 32 8.59 20.39 14.94
C ILE A 32 9.75 19.46 14.63
N GLU A 33 9.65 18.61 13.60
CA GLU A 33 10.77 17.78 13.13
C GLU A 33 11.90 18.63 12.52
N ILE A 34 11.58 19.83 12.01
CA ILE A 34 12.52 20.73 11.35
C ILE A 34 12.95 21.89 12.27
N CYS A 35 12.08 22.28 13.22
CA CYS A 35 12.28 23.43 14.10
C CYS A 35 12.58 23.01 15.55
N PRO A 36 13.84 23.08 16.02
CA PRO A 36 14.21 22.67 17.38
C PRO A 36 13.59 23.56 18.47
N GLU A 37 13.34 24.83 18.19
CA GLU A 37 12.71 25.76 19.13
C GLU A 37 11.24 25.39 19.39
N CYS A 38 10.47 25.10 18.34
CA CYS A 38 9.09 24.67 18.48
C CYS A 38 8.98 23.27 19.09
N TRP A 39 9.92 22.37 18.79
CA TRP A 39 10.00 21.06 19.43
C TRP A 39 10.19 21.18 20.94
N LYS A 40 11.11 22.03 21.39
CA LYS A 40 11.38 22.24 22.82
C LYS A 40 10.15 22.73 23.57
N ILE A 41 9.39 23.66 22.98
CA ILE A 41 8.15 24.18 23.58
C ILE A 41 7.11 23.06 23.75
N VAL A 42 6.92 22.22 22.72
CA VAL A 42 6.01 21.07 22.80
C VAL A 42 6.47 20.04 23.84
N ASP A 43 7.77 19.78 23.91
CA ASP A 43 8.36 18.87 24.90
C ASP A 43 8.13 19.37 26.34
N ASP A 44 8.31 20.67 26.58
CA ASP A 44 8.06 21.29 27.88
C ASP A 44 6.57 21.24 28.27
N TYR A 45 5.65 21.45 27.32
CA TYR A 45 4.21 21.25 27.56
C TYR A 45 3.87 19.80 27.90
N LYS A 46 4.42 18.82 27.17
CA LYS A 46 4.20 17.40 27.45
C LYS A 46 4.74 16.98 28.83
N LYS A 47 5.91 17.49 29.21
CA LYS A 47 6.47 17.28 30.56
C LYS A 47 5.57 17.88 31.63
N THR A 48 5.10 19.10 31.42
CA THR A 48 4.19 19.78 32.36
C THR A 48 2.88 18.99 32.51
N ASN A 49 2.29 18.53 31.40
CA ASN A 49 1.06 17.75 31.42
C ASN A 49 1.25 16.39 32.12
N SER A 50 2.37 15.71 31.90
CA SER A 50 2.65 14.43 32.57
C SER A 50 2.87 14.59 34.08
N LEU A 51 3.50 15.69 34.52
CA LEU A 51 3.63 16.03 35.94
C LEU A 51 2.26 16.32 36.59
N ILE A 52 1.40 17.10 35.92
CA ILE A 52 0.05 17.42 36.40
C ILE A 52 -0.80 16.15 36.48
N THR A 53 -0.82 15.34 35.41
CA THR A 53 -1.58 14.08 35.36
C THR A 53 -1.08 13.09 36.41
N GLY A 54 0.23 13.06 36.67
CA GLY A 54 0.83 12.25 37.72
C GLY A 54 0.44 12.67 39.13
N MET A 55 0.25 13.97 39.37
CA MET A 55 -0.25 14.50 40.64
C MET A 55 -1.77 14.31 40.80
N LEU A 56 -2.53 14.37 39.71
CA LEU A 56 -3.98 14.21 39.70
C LEU A 56 -4.44 12.76 39.63
N LYS A 57 -3.58 11.79 40.00
CA LYS A 57 -3.98 10.37 40.04
C LYS A 57 -5.17 10.19 41.00
N VAL A 58 -6.36 10.13 40.42
CA VAL A 58 -7.57 9.78 41.13
C VAL A 58 -7.48 8.29 41.46
N ASN A 59 -7.31 7.98 42.74
CA ASN A 59 -7.44 6.62 43.22
C ASN A 59 -8.94 6.28 43.26
N PHE A 60 -9.44 5.65 42.20
CA PHE A 60 -10.78 5.08 42.20
C PHE A 60 -10.86 3.96 43.25
N SER A 61 -12.02 3.83 43.91
CA SER A 61 -12.25 2.74 44.85
C SER A 61 -12.25 1.38 44.13
N GLU A 62 -11.96 0.31 44.86
CA GLU A 62 -11.91 -1.05 44.31
C GLU A 62 -13.24 -1.45 43.63
N ASP A 63 -14.37 -0.93 44.13
CA ASP A 63 -15.70 -1.17 43.56
C ASP A 63 -15.84 -0.63 42.12
N VAL A 64 -15.22 0.52 41.83
CA VAL A 64 -15.24 1.11 40.48
C VAL A 64 -14.39 0.27 39.52
N TRP A 65 -13.23 -0.18 39.97
CA TRP A 65 -12.38 -1.08 39.20
C TRP A 65 -13.04 -2.43 38.95
N GLU A 66 -13.80 -2.96 39.92
CA GLU A 66 -14.55 -4.19 39.74
C GLU A 66 -15.67 -4.04 38.71
N MET A 67 -16.38 -2.90 38.73
CA MET A 67 -17.41 -2.57 37.74
C MET A 67 -16.83 -2.51 36.32
N GLU A 68 -15.71 -1.81 36.15
CA GLU A 68 -15.04 -1.69 34.85
C GLU A 68 -14.54 -3.06 34.35
N ARG A 69 -13.89 -3.85 35.21
CA ARG A 69 -13.44 -5.22 34.87
C ARG A 69 -14.60 -6.11 34.44
N LYS A 70 -15.75 -6.07 35.14
CA LYS A 70 -16.94 -6.83 34.76
C LYS A 70 -17.45 -6.42 33.38
N GLU A 71 -17.44 -5.14 33.05
CA GLU A 71 -17.87 -4.66 31.74
C GLU A 71 -16.91 -5.07 30.62
N ILE A 72 -15.59 -4.95 30.84
CA ILE A 72 -14.57 -5.40 29.89
C ILE A 72 -14.71 -6.91 29.63
N ILE A 73 -14.87 -7.71 30.68
CA ILE A 73 -15.06 -9.16 30.56
C ILE A 73 -16.35 -9.46 29.78
N LYS A 74 -17.45 -8.77 30.06
CA LYS A 74 -18.72 -8.95 29.33
C LYS A 74 -18.56 -8.66 27.84
N ARG A 75 -17.90 -7.55 27.48
CA ARG A 75 -17.62 -7.18 26.08
C ARG A 75 -16.70 -8.19 25.40
N ALA A 76 -15.71 -8.74 26.13
CA ALA A 76 -14.81 -9.77 25.61
C ALA A 76 -15.55 -11.09 25.34
N THR A 77 -16.37 -11.56 26.29
CA THR A 77 -17.13 -12.81 26.15
C THR A 77 -18.16 -12.71 25.02
N GLN A 78 -18.86 -11.58 24.89
CA GLN A 78 -19.82 -11.38 23.80
C GLN A 78 -19.17 -11.46 22.41
N LYS A 79 -17.95 -10.94 22.24
CA LYS A 79 -17.19 -11.07 20.98
C LYS A 79 -16.78 -12.53 20.70
N ILE A 80 -16.47 -13.29 21.75
CA ILE A 80 -16.09 -14.72 21.63
C ILE A 80 -17.29 -15.57 21.18
N ASP A 81 -18.49 -15.31 21.72
CA ASP A 81 -19.69 -16.08 21.37
C ASP A 81 -20.14 -15.83 19.92
N ILE A 82 -20.07 -14.59 19.43
CA ILE A 82 -20.32 -14.28 18.02
C ILE A 82 -19.35 -15.04 17.10
N LYS A 83 -18.07 -15.10 17.46
CA LYS A 83 -17.07 -15.84 16.68
C LYS A 83 -17.36 -17.35 16.66
N LYS A 84 -17.80 -17.93 17.77
CA LYS A 84 -18.18 -19.35 17.85
C LYS A 84 -19.40 -19.67 16.97
N GLU A 85 -20.42 -18.82 16.99
CA GLU A 85 -21.62 -18.99 16.15
C GLU A 85 -21.26 -18.89 14.65
N ILE A 86 -20.44 -17.93 14.25
CA ILE A 86 -19.97 -17.80 12.86
C ILE A 86 -19.19 -19.05 12.43
N ILE A 87 -18.27 -19.55 13.27
CA ILE A 87 -17.50 -20.77 12.96
C ILE A 87 -18.42 -21.98 12.82
N LYS A 88 -19.49 -22.08 13.62
CA LYS A 88 -20.46 -23.18 13.56
C LYS A 88 -21.26 -23.15 12.26
N ILE A 89 -21.74 -21.97 11.85
CA ILE A 89 -22.43 -21.77 10.56
C ILE A 89 -21.50 -22.08 9.39
N PHE A 90 -20.24 -21.62 9.46
CA PHE A 90 -19.25 -21.86 8.43
C PHE A 90 -18.92 -23.36 8.29
N LYS A 91 -18.75 -24.06 9.42
CA LYS A 91 -18.58 -25.52 9.43
C LYS A 91 -19.79 -26.24 8.84
N LEU A 92 -21.02 -25.81 9.12
CA LEU A 92 -22.23 -26.41 8.55
C LEU A 92 -22.27 -26.26 7.02
N LEU A 93 -21.97 -25.06 6.53
CA LEU A 93 -21.87 -24.76 5.09
C LEU A 93 -20.79 -25.61 4.40
N PHE A 94 -19.62 -25.78 5.03
CA PHE A 94 -18.49 -26.56 4.48
C PHE A 94 -18.59 -28.09 4.70
N THR A 95 -19.46 -28.57 5.59
CA THR A 95 -19.63 -30.02 5.88
C THR A 95 -20.31 -30.75 4.72
N THR A 96 -21.09 -30.04 3.91
CA THR A 96 -21.80 -30.65 2.78
C THR A 96 -20.81 -30.85 1.63
N ARG A 97 -20.44 -32.09 1.34
CA ARG A 97 -19.47 -32.48 0.29
C ARG A 97 -19.74 -31.80 -1.07
N ARG A 98 -21.01 -31.53 -1.40
CA ARG A 98 -21.45 -30.83 -2.61
C ARG A 98 -21.10 -29.33 -2.65
N VAL A 99 -21.17 -28.65 -1.51
CA VAL A 99 -20.83 -27.21 -1.40
C VAL A 99 -19.33 -27.02 -1.49
N LEU A 100 -18.56 -27.91 -0.85
CA LEU A 100 -17.10 -27.92 -0.96
C LEU A 100 -16.63 -28.08 -2.41
N THR A 101 -17.18 -29.08 -3.12
CA THR A 101 -16.82 -29.32 -4.52
C THR A 101 -17.20 -28.14 -5.42
N ALA A 102 -18.36 -27.53 -5.20
CA ALA A 102 -18.79 -26.36 -5.98
C ALA A 102 -17.87 -25.15 -5.74
N ALA A 103 -17.52 -24.86 -4.48
CA ALA A 103 -16.63 -23.75 -4.13
C ALA A 103 -15.21 -23.92 -4.67
N VAL A 104 -14.66 -25.16 -4.61
CA VAL A 104 -13.33 -25.44 -5.17
C VAL A 104 -13.33 -25.29 -6.69
N LEU A 105 -14.38 -25.77 -7.37
CA LEU A 105 -14.51 -25.63 -8.81
C LEU A 105 -14.64 -24.17 -9.25
N THR A 106 -15.41 -23.35 -8.54
CA THR A 106 -15.53 -21.91 -8.89
C THR A 106 -14.21 -21.18 -8.71
N ILE A 107 -13.49 -21.42 -7.61
CA ILE A 107 -12.16 -20.84 -7.37
C ILE A 107 -11.18 -21.28 -8.46
N PHE A 108 -11.17 -22.56 -8.82
CA PHE A 108 -10.32 -23.09 -9.87
C PHE A 108 -10.61 -22.46 -11.24
N LEU A 109 -11.89 -22.29 -11.60
CA LEU A 109 -12.27 -21.64 -12.86
C LEU A 109 -11.81 -20.17 -12.91
N VAL A 110 -12.00 -19.41 -11.83
CA VAL A 110 -11.54 -18.01 -11.76
C VAL A 110 -10.01 -17.93 -11.88
N PHE A 111 -9.29 -18.84 -11.23
CA PHE A 111 -7.84 -18.92 -11.32
C PHE A 111 -7.35 -19.24 -12.73
N CYS A 112 -8.00 -20.19 -13.42
CA CYS A 112 -7.68 -20.52 -14.80
C CYS A 112 -7.93 -19.35 -15.77
N ILE A 113 -9.03 -18.61 -15.59
CA ILE A 113 -9.34 -17.44 -16.44
C ILE A 113 -8.30 -16.34 -16.25
N THR A 114 -7.92 -16.04 -15.01
CA THR A 114 -6.97 -14.97 -14.69
C THR A 114 -5.56 -15.28 -15.18
N LEU A 115 -5.03 -16.48 -14.90
CA LEU A 115 -3.72 -16.89 -15.40
C LEU A 115 -3.69 -17.06 -16.92
N GLY A 116 -4.75 -17.62 -17.51
CA GLY A 116 -4.88 -17.78 -18.95
C GLY A 116 -4.84 -16.45 -19.69
N GLY A 117 -5.54 -15.42 -19.18
CA GLY A 117 -5.52 -14.08 -19.76
C GLY A 117 -4.13 -13.43 -19.76
N ILE A 118 -3.36 -13.61 -18.67
CA ILE A 118 -2.00 -13.10 -18.55
C ILE A 118 -1.06 -13.79 -19.55
N GLN A 119 -1.12 -15.13 -19.63
CA GLN A 119 -0.32 -15.91 -20.56
C GLN A 119 -0.65 -15.57 -22.02
N TYR A 120 -1.93 -15.40 -22.34
CA TYR A 120 -2.37 -15.05 -23.69
C TYR A 120 -1.82 -13.69 -24.13
N LYS A 121 -1.90 -12.67 -23.26
CA LYS A 121 -1.37 -11.34 -23.55
C LYS A 121 0.15 -11.37 -23.79
N LYS A 122 0.89 -12.05 -22.93
CA LYS A 122 2.36 -12.19 -23.06
C LYS A 122 2.75 -12.87 -24.37
N ASN A 123 2.03 -13.93 -24.76
CA ASN A 123 2.31 -14.64 -26.01
C ASN A 123 2.01 -13.79 -27.25
N GLN A 124 1.00 -12.92 -27.18
CA GLN A 124 0.68 -11.99 -28.26
C GLN A 124 1.78 -10.93 -28.45
N GLU A 125 2.34 -10.38 -27.38
CA GLU A 125 3.45 -9.42 -27.44
C GLU A 125 4.70 -10.05 -28.08
N LEU A 126 5.07 -11.27 -27.65
CA LEU A 126 6.19 -12.01 -28.24
C LEU A 126 6.01 -12.27 -29.74
N ASN A 127 4.79 -12.59 -30.19
CA ASN A 127 4.54 -12.80 -31.61
C ASN A 127 4.65 -11.50 -32.42
N LYS A 128 4.24 -10.36 -31.86
CA LYS A 128 4.42 -9.05 -32.51
C LYS A 128 5.90 -8.69 -32.64
N GLU A 129 6.68 -8.92 -31.59
CA GLU A 129 8.13 -8.67 -31.61
C GLU A 129 8.84 -9.53 -32.67
N LYS A 130 8.48 -10.81 -32.79
CA LYS A 130 9.04 -11.70 -33.84
C LYS A 130 8.78 -11.17 -35.25
N ILE A 131 7.56 -10.73 -35.54
CA ILE A 131 7.19 -10.18 -36.85
C ILE A 131 8.00 -8.91 -37.16
N ILE A 132 8.22 -8.04 -36.16
CA ILE A 132 9.03 -6.83 -36.34
C ILE A 132 10.48 -7.18 -36.67
N ILE A 133 11.07 -8.13 -35.92
CA ILE A 133 12.45 -8.58 -36.15
C ILE A 133 12.61 -9.20 -37.55
N GLU A 134 11.65 -10.03 -37.96
CA GLU A 134 11.66 -10.66 -39.29
C GLU A 134 11.60 -9.60 -40.41
N ASN A 135 10.73 -8.60 -40.27
CA ASN A 135 10.65 -7.50 -41.24
C ASN A 135 11.93 -6.66 -41.31
N ILE A 136 12.59 -6.41 -40.17
CA ILE A 136 13.88 -5.71 -40.13
C ILE A 136 14.96 -6.51 -40.88
N GLY A 137 15.03 -7.83 -40.65
CA GLY A 137 15.99 -8.70 -41.35
C GLY A 137 15.77 -8.71 -42.86
N LEU A 138 14.53 -8.63 -43.34
CA LEU A 138 14.23 -8.51 -44.77
C LEU A 138 14.72 -7.18 -45.36
N LEU A 139 14.58 -6.07 -44.63
CA LEU A 139 15.07 -4.75 -45.05
C LEU A 139 16.61 -4.74 -45.16
N GLU A 140 17.30 -5.29 -44.17
CA GLU A 140 18.76 -5.40 -44.19
C GLU A 140 19.26 -6.24 -45.37
N ASN A 141 18.58 -7.36 -45.66
CA ASN A 141 18.89 -8.18 -46.83
C ASN A 141 18.68 -7.43 -48.15
N MET A 142 17.63 -6.61 -48.25
CA MET A 142 17.41 -5.76 -49.42
C MET A 142 18.52 -4.73 -49.60
N GLU A 143 18.94 -4.06 -48.52
CA GLU A 143 20.02 -3.06 -48.58
C GLU A 143 21.35 -3.69 -49.03
N LEU A 144 21.66 -4.90 -48.55
CA LEU A 144 22.85 -5.64 -48.99
C LEU A 144 22.82 -5.96 -50.49
N LEU A 145 21.66 -6.37 -51.00
CA LEU A 145 21.49 -6.65 -52.44
C LEU A 145 21.66 -5.38 -53.27
N GLU A 146 21.06 -4.27 -52.86
CA GLU A 146 21.20 -2.98 -53.53
C GLU A 146 22.67 -2.53 -53.56
N ARG A 147 23.39 -2.69 -52.45
CA ARG A 147 24.82 -2.37 -52.36
C ARG A 147 25.67 -3.27 -53.28
N LEU A 148 25.34 -4.56 -53.37
CA LEU A 148 26.03 -5.49 -54.27
C LEU A 148 25.78 -5.14 -55.74
N ASP A 149 24.56 -4.77 -56.10
CA ASP A 149 24.23 -4.32 -57.46
C ASP A 149 24.95 -3.02 -57.82
N PHE A 150 25.05 -2.08 -56.88
CA PHE A 150 25.84 -0.86 -57.05
C PHE A 150 27.33 -1.16 -57.35
N TYR A 151 27.98 -2.03 -56.57
CA TYR A 151 29.37 -2.43 -56.83
C TYR A 151 29.53 -3.13 -58.18
N LYS A 152 28.57 -3.97 -58.57
CA LYS A 152 28.56 -4.63 -59.87
C LYS A 152 28.44 -3.64 -61.01
N GLU A 153 27.65 -2.58 -60.85
CA GLU A 153 27.49 -1.53 -61.86
C GLU A 153 28.74 -0.67 -62.01
N ILE A 154 29.42 -0.33 -60.90
CA ILE A 154 30.73 0.36 -60.91
C ILE A 154 31.77 -0.49 -61.66
N ASN A 155 31.86 -1.78 -61.33
CA ASN A 155 32.80 -2.69 -61.98
C ASN A 155 32.52 -2.81 -63.49
N LYS A 156 31.25 -2.91 -63.90
CA LYS A 156 30.86 -2.91 -65.32
C LYS A 156 31.24 -1.63 -66.05
N LYS A 157 31.22 -0.47 -65.39
CA LYS A 157 31.61 0.83 -65.97
C LYS A 157 33.13 1.03 -66.01
N GLY A 158 33.93 0.04 -65.59
CA GLY A 158 35.38 0.07 -65.70
C GLY A 158 36.07 1.06 -64.76
N VAL A 159 35.36 1.55 -63.73
CA VAL A 159 35.93 2.42 -62.71
C VAL A 159 36.56 1.53 -61.65
N ASN A 160 37.87 1.30 -61.75
CA ASN A 160 38.63 0.72 -60.65
C ASN A 160 38.67 1.75 -59.51
N LEU A 161 38.11 1.38 -58.35
CA LEU A 161 38.35 2.03 -57.06
C LEU A 161 39.75 1.69 -56.56
#